data_AF-A0A9D9T1M2-F1
#
_entry.id   AF-A0A9D9T1M2-F1
#
_cell.length_a   1.000
_cell.length_b   1.000
_cell.length_c   1.000
_cell.angle_alpha   90.00
_cell.angle_beta   90.00
_cell.angle_gamma   90.00
#
_symmetry.space_group_name_H-M   'P 1'
#
loop_
_entity.id
_entity.type
_entity.pdbx_description
1 polymer ?
#
loop_
_entity_poly.entity_id
_entity_poly.type
_entity_poly.pdbx_seq_one_letter_code
_entity_poly.pdbx_strand_id
1 'polypeptide(L)'
;MKKALFITLLLFVNCNLIAQYQSLFGNTSATWKMVKSTPFFGYDNYQVTLDSVINVNGEMIYRVKDHSISGTCSNQNFIKEDLVNGKFYYSGNINGNYVLFMDLGLQIGDTSPTFWFYSPTGTVDSIYLDNQNRKHIRFSSSVQISEHYEFIEGVGSSRGIPLNCASSLGLSPTFICKEKDNVIEYSSISTNPYLIIDNCYMYILGIDEQVESFFQLSPNPGNDEIMVTIPEGEVMQKITVLNALGQEVYQLDKPKNKLDVSGLDAGIYTIKIEVKNKSYAKRFVKL
;
A
#
# COMPACT_ATOMS: atom_id res chain seq x y z
N MET A 1 -28.78 14.04 -69.14
CA MET A 1 -29.66 14.23 -67.97
C MET A 1 -29.51 13.03 -67.04
N LYS A 2 -29.10 13.30 -65.80
CA LYS A 2 -29.41 12.62 -64.51
C LYS A 2 -30.03 11.21 -64.63
N LYS A 3 -29.51 10.18 -63.98
CA LYS A 3 -29.61 10.01 -62.51
C LYS A 3 -28.55 9.03 -62.00
N ALA A 4 -27.76 9.50 -61.04
CA ALA A 4 -27.06 8.66 -60.09
C ALA A 4 -28.09 8.01 -59.15
N LEU A 5 -27.96 6.71 -58.89
CA LEU A 5 -28.63 6.05 -57.79
C LEU A 5 -27.55 5.44 -56.90
N PHE A 6 -27.08 6.25 -55.94
CA PHE A 6 -26.31 5.79 -54.80
C PHE A 6 -27.27 5.03 -53.88
N ILE A 7 -27.16 3.71 -53.82
CA ILE A 7 -27.78 2.92 -52.76
C ILE A 7 -26.71 2.76 -51.68
N THR A 8 -26.69 3.71 -50.76
CA THR A 8 -25.96 3.60 -49.50
C THR A 8 -26.72 2.59 -48.63
N LEU A 9 -26.25 1.35 -48.60
CA LEU A 9 -26.76 0.33 -47.70
C LEU A 9 -26.28 0.69 -46.28
N LEU A 10 -27.16 1.35 -45.51
CA LEU A 10 -27.01 1.56 -44.08
C LEU A 10 -26.94 0.20 -43.38
N LEU A 11 -25.73 -0.23 -43.03
CA LEU A 11 -25.51 -1.21 -41.97
C LEU A 11 -25.93 -0.56 -40.64
N PHE A 12 -27.21 -0.73 -40.28
CA PHE A 12 -27.61 -0.63 -38.89
C PHE A 12 -26.97 -1.81 -38.15
N VAL A 13 -25.72 -1.61 -37.71
CA VAL A 13 -25.17 -2.41 -36.62
C VAL A 13 -26.07 -2.10 -35.44
N ASN A 14 -26.84 -3.11 -35.02
CA ASN A 14 -27.47 -3.14 -33.71
C ASN A 14 -26.35 -3.05 -32.67
N CYS A 15 -25.96 -1.82 -32.35
CA CYS A 15 -25.14 -1.53 -31.20
C CYS A 15 -26.06 -1.75 -30.00
N ASN A 16 -26.13 -3.00 -29.54
CA ASN A 16 -26.51 -3.24 -28.16
C ASN A 16 -25.68 -2.28 -27.33
N LEU A 17 -26.33 -1.48 -26.49
CA LEU A 17 -25.70 -0.62 -25.51
C LEU A 17 -24.92 -1.53 -24.55
N ILE A 18 -23.74 -1.97 -24.98
CA ILE A 18 -22.73 -2.54 -24.11
C ILE A 18 -22.34 -1.38 -23.22
N ALA A 19 -22.36 -1.60 -21.91
CA ALA A 19 -21.83 -0.66 -20.94
C ALA A 19 -20.48 -0.13 -21.44
N GLN A 20 -20.37 1.19 -21.59
CA GLN A 20 -19.16 1.81 -22.14
C GLN A 20 -17.97 1.59 -21.21
N TYR A 21 -18.24 1.44 -19.91
CA TYR A 21 -17.23 1.30 -18.87
C TYR A 21 -17.28 -0.06 -18.17
N GLN A 22 -16.13 -0.56 -17.79
CA GLN A 22 -16.01 -1.83 -17.05
C GLN A 22 -16.43 -1.68 -15.58
N SER A 23 -17.15 -2.69 -15.07
CA SER A 23 -17.53 -2.79 -13.65
C SER A 23 -16.32 -3.04 -12.75
N LEU A 24 -16.35 -2.42 -11.58
CA LEU A 24 -15.45 -2.66 -10.45
C LEU A 24 -15.60 -4.09 -9.92
N PHE A 25 -16.77 -4.70 -10.05
CA PHE A 25 -17.10 -5.98 -9.43
C PHE A 25 -17.02 -7.15 -10.43
N GLY A 26 -16.55 -8.29 -9.94
CA GLY A 26 -16.60 -9.58 -10.65
C GLY A 26 -17.97 -10.24 -10.55
N ASN A 27 -18.13 -11.38 -11.22
CA ASN A 27 -19.36 -12.17 -11.15
C ASN A 27 -19.52 -12.90 -9.80
N THR A 28 -18.41 -13.17 -9.13
CA THR A 28 -18.30 -13.99 -7.91
C THR A 28 -17.58 -13.25 -6.79
N SER A 29 -16.47 -12.57 -7.08
CA SER A 29 -15.70 -11.85 -6.07
C SER A 29 -15.01 -10.61 -6.65
N ALA A 30 -14.77 -9.64 -5.78
CA ALA A 30 -13.91 -8.50 -6.05
C ALA A 30 -13.21 -8.10 -4.76
N THR A 31 -11.89 -7.97 -4.82
CA THR A 31 -11.05 -7.65 -3.66
C THR A 31 -10.06 -6.55 -4.01
N TRP A 32 -10.01 -5.51 -3.18
CA TRP A 32 -8.99 -4.46 -3.24
C TRP A 32 -8.04 -4.64 -2.08
N LYS A 33 -6.77 -4.92 -2.37
CA LYS A 33 -5.73 -4.99 -1.34
C LYS A 33 -5.04 -3.64 -1.22
N MET A 34 -4.99 -3.14 -0.01
CA MET A 34 -4.50 -1.82 0.31
C MET A 34 -3.59 -1.88 1.54
N VAL A 35 -2.69 -0.91 1.61
CA VAL A 35 -1.80 -0.72 2.75
C VAL A 35 -2.00 0.67 3.32
N LYS A 36 -1.99 0.77 4.66
CA LYS A 36 -2.04 2.03 5.38
C LYS A 36 -0.79 2.21 6.24
N SER A 37 -0.19 3.40 6.21
CA SER A 37 0.91 3.76 7.11
C SER A 37 0.38 4.07 8.49
N THR A 38 0.78 3.33 9.51
CA THR A 38 0.44 3.62 10.91
C THR A 38 1.55 4.45 11.57
N PRO A 39 1.22 5.46 12.39
CA PRO A 39 2.23 6.32 13.03
C PRO A 39 3.23 5.59 13.94
N PHE A 40 2.96 4.33 14.34
CA PHE A 40 3.72 3.63 15.38
C PHE A 40 4.20 2.21 15.00
N PHE A 41 3.67 1.57 13.95
CA PHE A 41 3.92 0.14 13.68
C PHE A 41 4.27 -0.18 12.21
N GLY A 42 4.53 0.83 11.37
CA GLY A 42 4.79 0.60 9.95
C GLY A 42 3.48 0.41 9.17
N TYR A 43 3.44 -0.52 8.23
CA TYR A 43 2.35 -0.68 7.27
C TYR A 43 1.37 -1.79 7.66
N ASP A 44 0.09 -1.45 7.74
CA ASP A 44 -0.99 -2.41 7.93
C ASP A 44 -1.63 -2.77 6.59
N ASN A 45 -1.77 -4.07 6.34
CA ASN A 45 -2.56 -4.55 5.21
C ASN A 45 -4.05 -4.59 5.60
N TYR A 46 -4.89 -4.08 4.70
CA TYR A 46 -6.33 -4.28 4.81
C TYR A 46 -6.89 -4.51 3.41
N GLN A 47 -8.00 -5.23 3.35
CA GLN A 47 -8.63 -5.56 2.09
C GLN A 47 -10.11 -5.24 2.12
N VAL A 48 -10.63 -4.76 1.00
CA VAL A 48 -12.07 -4.60 0.82
C VAL A 48 -12.56 -5.67 -0.10
N THR A 49 -13.59 -6.39 0.31
CA THR A 49 -14.20 -7.43 -0.52
C THR A 49 -15.64 -7.09 -0.82
N LEU A 50 -16.12 -7.53 -2.00
CA LEU A 50 -17.54 -7.70 -2.22
C LEU A 50 -18.11 -8.65 -1.16
N ASP A 51 -19.18 -8.23 -0.49
CA ASP A 51 -19.88 -9.02 0.53
C ASP A 51 -21.22 -9.53 -0.02
N SER A 52 -22.03 -8.63 -0.57
CA SER A 52 -23.30 -9.01 -1.19
C SER A 52 -23.72 -8.03 -2.26
N VAL A 53 -24.45 -8.53 -3.26
CA VAL A 53 -25.15 -7.70 -4.25
C VAL A 53 -26.62 -7.62 -3.86
N ILE A 54 -27.16 -6.40 -3.79
CA ILE A 54 -28.51 -6.12 -3.30
C ILE A 54 -29.27 -5.36 -4.38
N ASN A 55 -30.48 -5.79 -4.70
CA ASN A 55 -31.37 -5.03 -5.58
C ASN A 55 -32.30 -4.16 -4.73
N VAL A 56 -32.26 -2.84 -4.94
CA VAL A 56 -33.16 -1.88 -4.29
C VAL A 56 -33.87 -1.08 -5.38
N ASN A 57 -35.18 -1.27 -5.50
CA ASN A 57 -36.01 -0.57 -6.50
C ASN A 57 -35.52 -0.74 -7.95
N GLY A 58 -34.95 -1.90 -8.30
CA GLY A 58 -34.41 -2.17 -9.63
C GLY A 58 -32.96 -1.72 -9.83
N GLU A 59 -32.36 -1.03 -8.87
CA GLU A 59 -30.95 -0.66 -8.88
C GLU A 59 -30.09 -1.70 -8.16
N MET A 60 -28.98 -2.08 -8.80
CA MET A 60 -27.99 -2.97 -8.21
C MET A 60 -27.05 -2.18 -7.31
N ILE A 61 -26.93 -2.60 -6.06
CA ILE A 61 -26.10 -1.99 -5.02
C ILE A 61 -25.14 -3.04 -4.48
N TYR A 62 -23.86 -2.70 -4.47
CA TYR A 62 -22.80 -3.58 -4.00
C TYR A 62 -22.45 -3.24 -2.56
N ARG A 63 -22.72 -4.16 -1.63
CA ARG A 63 -22.23 -4.06 -0.26
C ARG A 63 -20.78 -4.54 -0.23
N VAL A 64 -19.89 -3.70 0.27
CA VAL A 64 -18.47 -4.03 0.43
C VAL A 64 -18.08 -4.04 1.90
N LYS A 65 -17.12 -4.89 2.24
CA LYS A 65 -16.66 -5.10 3.61
C LYS A 65 -15.15 -4.94 3.71
N ASP A 66 -14.73 -4.18 4.70
CA ASP A 66 -13.32 -4.04 5.09
C ASP A 66 -12.91 -5.18 6.03
N HIS A 67 -11.77 -5.80 5.73
CA HIS A 67 -11.08 -6.75 6.60
C HIS A 67 -9.78 -6.11 7.05
N SER A 68 -9.87 -5.28 8.10
CA SER A 68 -8.72 -4.67 8.76
C SER A 68 -8.26 -5.52 9.95
N ILE A 69 -6.94 -5.70 10.10
CA ILE A 69 -6.34 -6.42 11.25
C ILE A 69 -6.54 -5.65 12.56
N SER A 70 -6.66 -4.32 12.50
CA SER A 70 -6.89 -3.42 13.64
C SER A 70 -8.31 -3.48 14.24
N GLY A 71 -9.16 -4.38 13.75
CA GLY A 71 -10.54 -4.56 14.20
C GLY A 71 -11.52 -4.54 13.03
N THR A 72 -12.57 -5.37 13.11
CA THR A 72 -13.65 -5.36 12.13
C THR A 72 -14.36 -4.02 12.19
N CYS A 73 -14.32 -3.26 11.11
CA CYS A 73 -15.16 -2.10 11.00
C CYS A 73 -16.63 -2.55 10.93
N SER A 74 -17.44 -2.11 11.89
CA SER A 74 -18.88 -2.42 11.95
C SER A 74 -19.69 -1.55 10.98
N ASN A 75 -19.07 -0.54 10.36
CA ASN A 75 -19.74 0.34 9.41
C ASN A 75 -19.98 -0.37 8.09
N GLN A 76 -21.19 -0.23 7.58
CA GLN A 76 -21.56 -0.73 6.25
C GLN A 76 -21.07 0.24 5.18
N ASN A 77 -20.73 -0.30 4.00
CA ASN A 77 -20.26 0.44 2.85
C ASN A 77 -21.00 -0.07 1.61
N PHE A 78 -21.56 0.84 0.83
CA PHE A 78 -22.36 0.53 -0.34
C PHE A 78 -21.86 1.32 -1.54
N ILE A 79 -21.77 0.63 -2.68
CA ILE A 79 -21.32 1.21 -3.95
C ILE A 79 -22.42 1.03 -5.00
N LYS A 80 -22.61 2.07 -5.82
CA LYS A 80 -23.44 2.03 -7.03
C LYS A 80 -22.56 2.33 -8.25
N GLU A 81 -22.89 1.69 -9.36
CA GLU A 81 -22.21 1.87 -10.65
C GLU A 81 -23.21 2.35 -11.69
N ASP A 82 -22.89 3.47 -12.35
CA ASP A 82 -23.51 3.89 -13.59
C ASP A 82 -22.50 3.66 -14.71
N LEU A 83 -22.54 2.46 -15.29
CA LEU A 83 -21.59 2.03 -16.32
C LEU A 83 -21.89 2.63 -17.71
N VAL A 84 -23.03 3.30 -17.87
CA VAL A 84 -23.35 4.04 -19.10
C VAL A 84 -22.60 5.36 -19.10
N ASN A 85 -22.59 6.06 -17.96
CA ASN A 85 -21.92 7.36 -17.84
C ASN A 85 -20.53 7.30 -17.19
N GLY A 86 -20.10 6.12 -16.71
CA GLY A 86 -18.80 5.93 -16.08
C GLY A 86 -18.71 6.55 -14.70
N LYS A 87 -19.82 6.58 -13.95
CA LYS A 87 -19.91 7.24 -12.63
C LYS A 87 -20.10 6.22 -11.52
N PHE A 88 -19.39 6.43 -10.42
CA PHE A 88 -19.40 5.51 -9.29
C PHE A 88 -19.67 6.27 -8.01
N TYR A 89 -20.60 5.73 -7.22
CA TYR A 89 -21.14 6.40 -6.05
C TYR A 89 -20.97 5.53 -4.81
N TYR A 90 -20.85 6.19 -3.68
CA TYR A 90 -20.59 5.57 -2.40
C TYR A 90 -21.58 6.05 -1.34
N SER A 91 -22.04 5.15 -0.47
CA SER A 91 -22.80 5.51 0.73
C SER A 91 -22.46 4.63 1.92
N GLY A 92 -22.54 5.21 3.12
CA GLY A 92 -22.44 4.47 4.38
C GLY A 92 -23.73 3.78 4.81
N ASN A 93 -24.83 4.04 4.12
CA ASN A 93 -26.14 3.49 4.41
C ASN A 93 -26.80 3.14 3.09
N ILE A 94 -27.41 1.95 3.00
CA ILE A 94 -28.05 1.48 1.77
C ILE A 94 -29.11 2.46 1.25
N ASN A 95 -29.82 3.12 2.17
CA ASN A 95 -30.85 4.14 1.91
C ASN A 95 -30.31 5.57 2.12
N GLY A 96 -28.99 5.72 2.27
CA GLY A 96 -28.34 7.00 2.52
C GLY A 96 -28.15 7.84 1.26
N ASN A 97 -27.52 9.01 1.46
CA ASN A 97 -27.07 9.83 0.34
C ASN A 97 -25.87 9.16 -0.33
N TYR A 98 -25.92 9.03 -1.65
CA TYR A 98 -24.84 8.46 -2.46
C TYR A 98 -23.98 9.60 -3.02
N VAL A 99 -22.70 9.60 -2.67
CA VAL A 99 -21.73 10.62 -3.06
C VAL A 99 -20.87 10.09 -4.20
N LEU A 100 -20.70 10.89 -5.25
CA LEU A 100 -19.81 10.58 -6.36
C LEU A 100 -18.35 10.50 -5.86
N PHE A 101 -17.68 9.38 -6.14
CA PHE A 101 -16.27 9.19 -5.76
C PHE A 101 -15.35 8.92 -6.96
N MET A 102 -15.90 8.60 -8.13
CA MET A 102 -15.15 8.41 -9.36
C MET A 102 -16.01 8.76 -10.56
N ASP A 103 -15.45 9.53 -11.50
CA ASP A 103 -16.08 9.94 -12.75
C ASP A 103 -15.10 9.70 -13.90
N LEU A 104 -15.38 8.68 -14.72
CA LEU A 104 -14.57 8.34 -15.89
C LEU A 104 -14.92 9.19 -17.12
N GLY A 105 -15.89 10.11 -17.01
CA GLY A 105 -16.27 11.06 -18.06
C GLY A 105 -15.42 12.33 -18.10
N LEU A 106 -14.57 12.56 -17.10
CA LEU A 106 -13.72 13.76 -17.01
C LEU A 106 -12.77 13.90 -18.21
N GLN A 107 -12.48 15.15 -18.56
CA GLN A 107 -11.60 15.57 -19.64
C GLN A 107 -10.36 16.30 -19.10
N ILE A 108 -9.33 16.46 -19.92
CA ILE A 108 -8.12 17.22 -19.55
C ILE A 108 -8.52 18.65 -19.15
N GLY A 109 -8.05 19.09 -17.98
CA GLY A 109 -8.36 20.39 -17.40
C GLY A 109 -9.53 20.39 -16.40
N ASP A 110 -10.38 19.35 -16.40
CA ASP A 110 -11.47 19.24 -15.43
C ASP A 110 -10.93 19.01 -14.00
N THR A 111 -11.69 19.41 -12.99
CA THR A 111 -11.40 19.09 -11.58
C THR A 111 -12.28 17.94 -11.11
N SER A 112 -11.78 17.18 -10.13
CA SER A 112 -12.59 16.11 -9.53
C SER A 112 -13.70 16.70 -8.64
N PRO A 113 -14.97 16.33 -8.84
CA PRO A 113 -16.07 16.74 -7.95
C PRO A 113 -16.15 15.91 -6.66
N THR A 114 -15.15 15.08 -6.36
CA THR A 114 -15.23 14.09 -5.28
C THR A 114 -14.97 14.74 -3.91
N PHE A 115 -15.86 14.46 -2.94
CA PHE A 115 -15.82 15.05 -1.58
C PHE A 115 -15.19 14.15 -0.53
N TRP A 116 -14.49 13.11 -0.96
CA TRP A 116 -13.89 12.14 -0.07
C TRP A 116 -12.60 12.70 0.56
N PHE A 117 -12.31 12.34 1.82
CA PHE A 117 -11.17 12.86 2.63
C PHE A 117 -9.79 12.73 1.96
N TYR A 118 -9.71 11.93 0.89
CA TYR A 118 -8.52 11.62 0.11
C TYR A 118 -8.67 11.92 -1.38
N SER A 119 -9.68 12.71 -1.74
CA SER A 119 -9.94 13.14 -3.12
C SER A 119 -8.75 13.92 -3.68
N PRO A 120 -8.51 13.82 -5.00
CA PRO A 120 -7.42 14.55 -5.61
C PRO A 120 -7.67 16.05 -5.47
N THR A 121 -6.72 16.76 -4.86
CA THR A 121 -6.65 18.23 -4.95
C THR A 121 -5.93 18.56 -6.26
N GLY A 122 -6.63 18.51 -7.39
CA GLY A 122 -5.99 18.71 -8.68
C GLY A 122 -6.94 18.71 -9.88
N THR A 123 -6.35 19.01 -11.03
CA THR A 123 -6.99 18.96 -12.35
C THR A 123 -6.57 17.67 -13.06
N VAL A 124 -7.40 17.16 -13.95
CA VAL A 124 -7.01 16.11 -14.88
C VAL A 124 -5.89 16.64 -15.78
N ASP A 125 -4.73 16.02 -15.74
CA ASP A 125 -3.57 16.43 -16.52
C ASP A 125 -3.35 15.55 -17.75
N SER A 126 -3.80 14.29 -17.71
CA SER A 126 -3.65 13.33 -18.78
C SER A 126 -4.71 12.24 -18.71
N ILE A 127 -5.05 11.73 -19.88
CA ILE A 127 -5.97 10.60 -20.07
C ILE A 127 -5.29 9.66 -21.05
N TYR A 128 -5.18 8.39 -20.68
CA TYR A 128 -4.53 7.38 -21.51
C TYR A 128 -5.21 6.02 -21.35
N LEU A 129 -4.87 5.10 -22.25
CA LEU A 129 -5.27 3.69 -22.15
C LEU A 129 -4.05 2.87 -21.77
N ASP A 130 -4.24 1.87 -20.91
CA ASP A 130 -3.20 0.89 -20.62
C ASP A 130 -3.17 -0.25 -21.65
N ASN A 131 -2.28 -1.22 -21.44
CA ASN A 131 -2.11 -2.37 -22.33
C ASN A 131 -3.33 -3.31 -22.37
N GLN A 132 -4.27 -3.17 -21.42
CA GLN A 132 -5.54 -3.89 -21.36
C GLN A 132 -6.71 -3.03 -21.85
N ASN A 133 -6.45 -1.89 -22.49
CA ASN A 133 -7.44 -0.90 -22.95
C ASN A 133 -8.31 -0.33 -21.83
N ARG A 134 -7.81 -0.27 -20.58
CA ARG A 134 -8.50 0.42 -19.49
C ARG A 134 -8.21 1.90 -19.57
N LYS A 135 -9.23 2.74 -19.39
CA LYS A 135 -9.06 4.19 -19.28
C LYS A 135 -8.44 4.58 -17.94
N HIS A 136 -7.35 5.33 -18.02
CA HIS A 136 -6.72 6.03 -16.90
C HIS A 136 -7.02 7.52 -17.02
N ILE A 137 -7.47 8.12 -15.92
CA ILE A 137 -7.61 9.57 -15.75
C ILE A 137 -6.66 9.99 -14.66
N ARG A 138 -5.58 10.67 -15.03
CA ARG A 138 -4.53 11.10 -14.13
C ARG A 138 -4.73 12.55 -13.71
N PHE A 139 -4.49 12.81 -12.44
CA PHE A 139 -4.61 14.13 -11.85
C PHE A 139 -3.23 14.73 -11.54
N SER A 140 -3.15 16.05 -11.55
CA SER A 140 -1.93 16.79 -11.20
C SER A 140 -1.51 16.63 -9.74
N SER A 141 -2.41 16.16 -8.86
CA SER A 141 -2.11 15.80 -7.48
C SER A 141 -1.39 14.46 -7.39
N SER A 142 -0.40 14.37 -6.49
CA SER A 142 0.38 13.15 -6.26
C SER A 142 -0.14 12.31 -5.09
N VAL A 143 0.22 11.03 -5.07
CA VAL A 143 0.06 10.13 -3.91
C VAL A 143 1.42 9.54 -3.52
N GLN A 144 1.52 8.89 -2.35
CA GLN A 144 2.82 8.49 -1.79
C GLN A 144 3.57 7.40 -2.60
N ILE A 145 2.85 6.56 -3.34
CA ILE A 145 3.43 5.39 -4.04
C ILE A 145 3.36 5.51 -5.56
N SER A 146 2.31 6.18 -6.05
CA SER A 146 2.15 6.60 -7.43
C SER A 146 2.42 8.11 -7.47
N GLU A 147 3.32 8.55 -8.34
CA GLU A 147 3.57 9.98 -8.58
C GLU A 147 2.30 10.78 -8.82
N HIS A 148 1.22 10.14 -9.27
CA HIS A 148 -0.07 10.77 -9.54
C HIS A 148 -1.27 10.01 -8.95
N TYR A 149 -2.29 10.77 -8.53
CA TYR A 149 -3.62 10.22 -8.27
C TYR A 149 -4.30 9.87 -9.60
N GLU A 150 -4.95 8.70 -9.68
CA GLU A 150 -5.60 8.25 -10.90
C GLU A 150 -6.97 7.62 -10.62
N PHE A 151 -7.88 7.76 -11.58
CA PHE A 151 -9.01 6.85 -11.76
C PHE A 151 -8.67 5.84 -12.85
N ILE A 152 -8.94 4.57 -12.57
CA ILE A 152 -8.58 3.43 -13.41
C ILE A 152 -9.87 2.65 -13.67
N GLU A 153 -10.29 2.62 -14.93
CA GLU A 153 -11.50 1.92 -15.36
C GLU A 153 -11.51 0.45 -14.94
N GLY A 154 -12.64 -0.01 -14.44
CA GLY A 154 -12.80 -1.38 -13.94
C GLY A 154 -12.03 -1.65 -12.65
N VAL A 155 -11.19 -0.73 -12.15
CA VAL A 155 -10.34 -0.96 -10.97
C VAL A 155 -10.71 -0.07 -9.81
N GLY A 156 -10.92 1.24 -10.00
CA GLY A 156 -11.16 2.20 -8.92
C GLY A 156 -10.12 3.32 -8.96
N SER A 157 -9.74 3.88 -7.82
CA SER A 157 -8.69 4.91 -7.77
C SER A 157 -7.32 4.33 -7.40
N SER A 158 -6.24 5.08 -7.61
CA SER A 158 -4.91 4.75 -7.09
C SER A 158 -4.80 4.81 -5.55
N ARG A 159 -5.89 5.17 -4.85
CA ARG A 159 -6.08 5.00 -3.39
C ARG A 159 -7.10 3.93 -3.02
N GLY A 160 -7.60 3.18 -4.00
CA GLY A 160 -8.56 2.10 -3.84
C GLY A 160 -10.01 2.60 -3.95
N ILE A 161 -10.89 1.99 -3.14
CA ILE A 161 -12.32 2.32 -3.08
C ILE A 161 -12.69 2.94 -1.73
N PRO A 162 -13.67 3.86 -1.69
CA PRO A 162 -14.05 4.56 -0.46
C PRO A 162 -14.66 3.64 0.60
N LEU A 163 -14.36 3.92 1.87
CA LEU A 163 -14.83 3.21 3.06
C LEU A 163 -15.03 4.15 4.27
N ASN A 164 -16.12 4.01 5.01
CA ASN A 164 -16.35 4.79 6.24
C ASN A 164 -15.25 4.58 7.29
N CYS A 165 -14.58 3.43 7.22
CA CYS A 165 -13.58 2.95 8.16
C CYS A 165 -12.21 3.60 7.95
N ALA A 166 -11.95 4.16 6.77
CA ALA A 166 -10.69 4.85 6.47
C ALA A 166 -10.64 6.28 7.03
N SER A 167 -11.65 6.68 7.83
CA SER A 167 -11.76 8.01 8.45
C SER A 167 -10.90 8.21 9.71
N SER A 168 -10.11 7.21 10.13
CA SER A 168 -9.15 7.41 11.21
C SER A 168 -8.07 8.42 10.78
N LEU A 169 -8.01 9.53 11.51
CA LEU A 169 -7.09 10.65 11.29
C LEU A 169 -5.65 10.18 10.98
N GLY A 170 -5.14 10.59 9.82
CA GLY A 170 -3.72 10.45 9.46
C GLY A 170 -3.37 9.29 8.51
N LEU A 171 -4.32 8.48 8.04
CA LEU A 171 -4.00 7.32 7.20
C LEU A 171 -4.27 7.61 5.73
N SER A 172 -3.26 7.79 4.89
CA SER A 172 -3.44 7.81 3.43
C SER A 172 -3.34 6.37 2.91
N PRO A 173 -4.46 5.70 2.58
CA PRO A 173 -4.38 4.34 2.08
C PRO A 173 -3.74 4.32 0.70
N THR A 174 -2.93 3.29 0.48
CA THR A 174 -2.35 3.02 -0.83
C THR A 174 -2.93 1.75 -1.40
N PHE A 175 -3.40 1.84 -2.65
CA PHE A 175 -3.84 0.70 -3.42
C PHE A 175 -2.67 -0.11 -3.97
N ILE A 176 -2.66 -1.41 -3.68
CA ILE A 176 -1.63 -2.33 -4.14
C ILE A 176 -2.12 -3.10 -5.35
N CYS A 177 -3.29 -3.72 -5.26
CA CYS A 177 -3.81 -4.54 -6.35
C CYS A 177 -5.32 -4.76 -6.22
N LYS A 178 -5.91 -5.18 -7.34
CA LYS A 178 -7.29 -5.66 -7.41
C LYS A 178 -7.31 -7.10 -7.92
N GLU A 179 -8.07 -7.91 -7.20
CA GLU A 179 -8.50 -9.23 -7.65
C GLU A 179 -9.97 -9.18 -8.06
N LYS A 180 -10.30 -9.85 -9.16
CA LYS A 180 -11.67 -10.01 -9.68
C LYS A 180 -11.86 -11.47 -10.00
N ASP A 181 -12.89 -12.08 -9.41
CA ASP A 181 -13.17 -13.52 -9.54
C ASP A 181 -11.96 -14.40 -9.20
N ASN A 182 -11.24 -14.02 -8.13
CA ASN A 182 -10.02 -14.65 -7.62
C ASN A 182 -8.80 -14.61 -8.57
N VAL A 183 -8.83 -13.74 -9.58
CA VAL A 183 -7.68 -13.49 -10.47
C VAL A 183 -7.18 -12.06 -10.25
N ILE A 184 -5.87 -11.89 -10.13
CA ILE A 184 -5.25 -10.56 -10.07
C ILE A 184 -5.45 -9.89 -11.44
N GLU A 185 -6.26 -8.83 -11.47
CA GLU A 185 -6.61 -8.10 -12.69
C GLU A 185 -5.76 -6.83 -12.83
N TYR A 186 -5.34 -6.25 -11.70
CA TYR A 186 -4.54 -5.04 -11.68
C TYR A 186 -3.57 -5.07 -10.49
N SER A 187 -2.32 -4.67 -10.72
CA SER A 187 -1.35 -4.38 -9.68
C SER A 187 -0.79 -2.98 -9.91
N SER A 188 -0.80 -2.16 -8.86
CA SER A 188 -0.15 -0.86 -8.86
C SER A 188 1.35 -1.03 -9.03
N ILE A 189 1.96 -0.09 -9.72
CA ILE A 189 3.41 0.01 -9.85
C ILE A 189 3.85 1.17 -8.96
N SER A 190 4.88 0.96 -8.16
CA SER A 190 5.49 2.07 -7.42
C SER A 190 6.52 2.78 -8.28
N THR A 191 6.51 4.10 -8.23
CA THR A 191 7.59 4.93 -8.76
C THR A 191 8.72 5.11 -7.74
N ASN A 192 8.53 4.67 -6.49
CA ASN A 192 9.56 4.71 -5.47
C ASN A 192 10.52 3.50 -5.67
N PRO A 193 11.83 3.73 -5.91
CA PRO A 193 12.78 2.66 -6.18
C PRO A 193 13.03 1.73 -4.99
N TYR A 194 12.65 2.14 -3.78
CA TYR A 194 12.77 1.34 -2.56
C TYR A 194 11.51 0.54 -2.23
N LEU A 195 10.46 0.67 -3.03
CA LEU A 195 9.18 0.01 -2.80
C LEU A 195 8.82 -0.85 -4.01
N ILE A 196 8.75 -2.16 -3.82
CA ILE A 196 8.32 -3.10 -4.84
C ILE A 196 6.91 -3.55 -4.51
N ILE A 197 6.02 -3.52 -5.50
CA ILE A 197 4.72 -4.17 -5.44
C ILE A 197 4.78 -5.39 -6.35
N ASP A 198 4.62 -6.58 -5.77
CA ASP A 198 4.56 -7.82 -6.53
C ASP A 198 3.54 -8.77 -5.90
N ASN A 199 2.78 -9.50 -6.73
CA ASN A 199 1.76 -10.46 -6.30
C ASN A 199 0.82 -9.95 -5.19
N CYS A 200 0.40 -8.69 -5.28
CA CYS A 200 -0.43 -8.01 -4.27
C CYS A 200 0.22 -7.82 -2.89
N TYR A 201 1.55 -7.90 -2.81
CA TYR A 201 2.33 -7.59 -1.63
C TYR A 201 3.21 -6.37 -1.87
N MET A 202 3.37 -5.58 -0.82
CA MET A 202 4.29 -4.47 -0.79
C MET A 202 5.56 -4.87 -0.05
N TYR A 203 6.69 -4.71 -0.72
CA TYR A 203 8.02 -4.96 -0.20
C TYR A 203 8.77 -3.64 -0.12
N ILE A 204 9.39 -3.38 1.03
CA ILE A 204 10.28 -2.25 1.20
C ILE A 204 11.69 -2.82 1.17
N LEU A 205 12.47 -2.41 0.17
CA LEU A 205 13.84 -2.88 -0.02
C LEU A 205 14.89 -1.95 0.63
N GLY A 206 14.45 -0.98 1.42
CA GLY A 206 15.32 -0.18 2.29
C GLY A 206 15.38 -0.76 3.70
N ILE A 207 16.59 -1.03 4.20
CA ILE A 207 16.80 -1.15 5.65
C ILE A 207 16.90 0.28 6.15
N ASP A 208 15.98 0.72 7.02
CA ASP A 208 16.21 1.93 7.81
C ASP A 208 17.48 1.70 8.66
N GLU A 209 18.59 2.32 8.28
CA GLU A 209 19.82 2.38 9.08
C GLU A 209 19.66 3.30 10.32
N GLN A 210 18.44 3.68 10.68
CA GLN A 210 18.11 4.43 11.89
C GLN A 210 17.15 3.67 12.80
N VAL A 211 17.61 2.54 13.33
CA VAL A 211 17.26 2.20 14.71
C VAL A 211 18.44 2.67 15.54
N GLU A 212 18.25 3.66 16.40
CA GLU A 212 19.25 3.97 17.44
C GLU A 212 19.60 2.66 18.13
N SER A 213 20.81 2.15 17.87
CA SER A 213 21.24 0.88 18.44
C SER A 213 21.21 1.03 19.95
N PHE A 214 20.48 0.15 20.64
CA PHE A 214 20.34 0.16 22.11
C PHE A 214 21.68 0.38 22.83
N PHE A 215 22.80 -0.07 22.25
CA PHE A 215 24.13 0.19 22.75
C PHE A 215 25.10 0.68 21.66
N GLN A 216 26.13 1.42 22.08
CA GLN A 216 27.22 1.89 21.24
C GLN A 216 28.51 1.15 21.56
N LEU A 217 29.39 1.05 20.56
CA LEU A 217 30.72 0.47 20.67
C LEU A 217 31.75 1.51 20.28
N SER A 218 32.78 1.69 21.10
CA SER A 218 33.88 2.59 20.78
C SER A 218 35.20 2.13 21.43
N PRO A 219 36.35 2.26 20.74
CA PRO A 219 36.47 2.59 19.32
C PRO A 219 36.02 1.42 18.42
N ASN A 220 35.63 1.74 17.20
CA ASN A 220 35.44 0.77 16.12
C ASN A 220 36.00 1.37 14.82
N PRO A 221 37.11 0.86 14.27
CA PRO A 221 37.84 -0.34 14.68
C PRO A 221 38.46 -0.28 16.09
N GLY A 222 38.53 -1.43 16.78
CA GLY A 222 39.13 -1.59 18.11
C GLY A 222 40.46 -2.33 18.07
N ASN A 223 41.36 -2.01 18.99
CA ASN A 223 42.65 -2.68 19.17
C ASN A 223 42.57 -3.68 20.32
N ASP A 224 42.79 -3.25 21.55
CA ASP A 224 42.84 -4.15 22.70
C ASP A 224 41.57 -4.08 23.55
N GLU A 225 40.86 -2.96 23.50
CA GLU A 225 39.71 -2.72 24.37
C GLU A 225 38.59 -2.02 23.61
N ILE A 226 37.36 -2.40 23.92
CA ILE A 226 36.13 -1.80 23.39
C ILE A 226 35.23 -1.40 24.54
N MET A 227 34.77 -0.16 24.52
CA MET A 227 33.75 0.37 25.40
C MET A 227 32.37 0.03 24.86
N VAL A 228 31.51 -0.50 25.73
CA VAL A 228 30.10 -0.79 25.48
C VAL A 228 29.27 0.21 26.26
N THR A 229 28.63 1.14 25.56
CA THR A 229 27.77 2.17 26.17
C THR A 229 26.31 1.77 26.02
N ILE A 230 25.60 1.61 27.12
CA ILE A 230 24.16 1.30 27.17
C ILE A 230 23.39 2.49 27.78
N PRO A 231 22.05 2.55 27.66
CA PRO A 231 21.25 3.63 28.22
C PRO A 231 21.36 3.67 29.76
N GLU A 232 21.22 4.86 30.34
CA GLU A 232 21.35 5.05 31.78
C GLU A 232 20.30 4.22 32.56
N GLY A 233 20.72 3.60 33.67
CA GLY A 233 19.87 2.75 34.51
C GLY A 233 19.70 1.31 34.02
N GLU A 234 20.27 0.95 32.86
CA GLU A 234 20.31 -0.43 32.37
C GLU A 234 21.54 -1.19 32.89
N VAL A 235 21.43 -2.52 32.96
CA VAL A 235 22.50 -3.41 33.46
C VAL A 235 22.71 -4.56 32.49
N MET A 236 23.96 -4.73 32.01
CA MET A 236 24.34 -5.86 31.19
C MET A 236 24.36 -7.15 32.01
N GLN A 237 23.60 -8.14 31.58
CA GLN A 237 23.54 -9.46 32.17
C GLN A 237 24.62 -10.37 31.60
N LYS A 238 24.90 -10.23 30.29
CA LYS A 238 25.84 -11.08 29.56
C LYS A 238 26.37 -10.39 28.32
N ILE A 239 27.63 -10.64 27.97
CA ILE A 239 28.25 -10.34 26.68
C ILE A 239 28.73 -11.65 26.05
N THR A 240 28.46 -11.81 24.77
CA THR A 240 28.96 -12.88 23.91
C THR A 240 29.61 -12.25 22.68
N VAL A 241 30.79 -12.70 22.28
CA VAL A 241 31.42 -12.32 21.00
C VAL A 241 31.42 -13.51 20.06
N LEU A 242 30.97 -13.28 18.83
CA LEU A 242 30.92 -14.23 17.74
C LEU A 242 31.92 -13.84 16.65
N ASN A 243 32.65 -14.80 16.09
CA ASN A 243 33.48 -14.57 14.91
C ASN A 243 32.64 -14.44 13.62
N ALA A 244 33.29 -14.23 12.48
CA ALA A 244 32.63 -14.09 11.18
C ALA A 244 31.83 -15.34 10.74
N LEU A 245 32.11 -16.52 11.31
CA LEU A 245 31.36 -17.75 11.08
C LEU A 245 30.19 -17.94 12.05
N GLY A 246 29.94 -16.98 12.94
CA GLY A 246 28.90 -17.06 13.97
C GLY A 246 29.28 -17.95 15.17
N GLN A 247 30.54 -18.37 15.29
CA GLN A 247 31.00 -19.20 16.40
C GLN A 247 31.32 -18.33 17.63
N GLU A 248 30.94 -18.81 18.81
CA GLU A 248 31.23 -18.14 20.08
C GLU A 248 32.73 -18.24 20.40
N VAL A 249 33.41 -17.09 20.46
CA VAL A 249 34.86 -17.01 20.72
C VAL A 249 35.18 -16.37 22.07
N TYR A 250 34.20 -15.67 22.67
CA TYR A 250 34.35 -15.04 23.97
C TYR A 250 32.98 -14.89 24.63
N GLN A 251 32.93 -15.04 25.96
CA GLN A 251 31.71 -14.88 26.75
C GLN A 251 32.05 -14.36 28.14
N LEU A 252 31.22 -13.44 28.65
CA LEU A 252 31.36 -12.88 29.99
C LEU A 252 29.98 -12.62 30.62
N ASP A 253 29.78 -13.17 31.82
CA ASP A 253 28.58 -12.92 32.62
C ASP A 253 28.78 -11.66 33.51
N LYS A 254 27.71 -10.87 33.64
CA LYS A 254 27.68 -9.59 34.39
C LYS A 254 28.88 -8.67 34.06
N PRO A 255 29.10 -8.36 32.77
CA PRO A 255 30.26 -7.61 32.33
C PRO A 255 30.18 -6.13 32.77
N LYS A 256 31.35 -5.50 32.85
CA LYS A 256 31.47 -4.04 32.93
C LYS A 256 31.36 -3.43 31.53
N ASN A 257 31.32 -2.10 31.45
CA ASN A 257 31.22 -1.34 30.20
C ASN A 257 32.50 -1.37 29.34
N LYS A 258 33.52 -2.13 29.73
CA LYS A 258 34.80 -2.25 29.04
C LYS A 258 35.09 -3.72 28.79
N LEU A 259 35.32 -4.06 27.53
CA LEU A 259 35.61 -5.40 27.06
C LEU A 259 37.06 -5.45 26.57
N ASP A 260 37.84 -6.40 27.09
CA ASP A 260 39.16 -6.73 26.56
C ASP A 260 39.01 -7.67 25.36
N VAL A 261 39.54 -7.24 24.21
CA VAL A 261 39.52 -7.95 22.92
C VAL A 261 40.93 -8.19 22.40
N SER A 262 41.96 -7.97 23.21
CA SER A 262 43.38 -8.15 22.83
C SER A 262 43.71 -9.58 22.37
N GLY A 263 43.00 -10.57 22.91
CA GLY A 263 43.15 -11.99 22.56
C GLY A 263 42.43 -12.42 21.27
N LEU A 264 41.77 -11.51 20.56
CA LEU A 264 41.11 -11.80 19.28
C LEU A 264 42.04 -11.48 18.09
N ASP A 265 42.00 -12.33 17.07
CA ASP A 265 42.68 -12.07 15.80
C ASP A 265 42.06 -10.88 15.06
N ALA A 266 42.82 -10.28 14.13
CA ALA A 266 42.30 -9.22 13.27
C ALA A 266 41.14 -9.74 12.41
N GLY A 267 40.00 -9.03 12.41
CA GLY A 267 38.81 -9.48 11.71
C GLY A 267 37.50 -8.81 12.15
N ILE A 268 36.39 -9.31 11.62
CA ILE A 268 35.05 -8.81 11.93
C ILE A 268 34.39 -9.72 12.95
N TYR A 269 33.86 -9.11 14.00
CA TYR A 269 33.17 -9.78 15.09
C TYR A 269 31.78 -9.21 15.31
N THR A 270 30.89 -10.02 15.88
CA THR A 270 29.58 -9.59 16.38
C THR A 270 29.58 -9.69 17.90
N ILE A 271 29.39 -8.57 18.59
CA ILE A 271 29.12 -8.57 20.02
C ILE A 271 27.62 -8.62 20.24
N LYS A 272 27.18 -9.56 21.06
CA LYS A 272 25.81 -9.73 21.52
C LYS A 272 25.77 -9.42 23.01
N ILE A 273 24.84 -8.56 23.43
CA ILE A 273 24.63 -8.24 24.84
C ILE A 273 23.23 -8.67 25.27
N GLU A 274 23.06 -9.01 26.54
CA GLU A 274 21.76 -9.32 27.15
C GLU A 274 21.44 -8.30 28.25
N VAL A 275 20.25 -7.69 28.18
CA VAL A 275 19.73 -6.71 29.15
C VAL A 275 18.25 -6.96 29.38
N LYS A 276 17.83 -7.13 30.63
CA LYS A 276 16.43 -7.38 31.03
C LYS A 276 15.74 -8.46 30.17
N ASN A 277 16.44 -9.57 29.93
CA ASN A 277 15.99 -10.70 29.09
C ASN A 277 15.78 -10.36 27.59
N LYS A 278 16.27 -9.22 27.11
CA LYS A 278 16.36 -8.88 25.69
C LYS A 278 17.80 -9.02 25.23
N SER A 279 17.98 -9.35 23.97
CA SER A 279 19.32 -9.41 23.37
C SER A 279 19.48 -8.43 22.23
N TYR A 280 20.63 -7.78 22.19
CA TYR A 280 21.01 -6.82 21.17
C TYR A 280 22.37 -7.23 20.58
N ALA A 281 22.59 -6.96 19.30
CA ALA A 281 23.84 -7.31 18.64
C ALA A 281 24.39 -6.15 17.80
N LYS A 282 25.71 -6.02 17.73
CA LYS A 282 26.41 -5.02 16.92
C LYS A 282 27.75 -5.58 16.43
N ARG A 283 28.22 -5.10 15.28
CA ARG A 283 29.49 -5.55 14.70
C ARG A 283 30.61 -4.56 15.05
N PHE A 284 31.82 -5.09 15.20
CA PHE A 284 33.04 -4.29 15.28
C PHE A 284 34.17 -4.95 14.48
N VAL A 285 35.17 -4.16 14.14
CA VAL A 285 36.40 -4.59 13.47
C VAL A 285 37.55 -4.58 14.47
N LYS A 286 38.23 -5.72 14.62
CA LYS A 286 39.50 -5.85 15.35
C LYS A 286 40.65 -5.64 14.36
N LEU A 287 41.58 -4.76 14.70
CA LEU A 287 42.83 -4.55 13.94
C LEU A 287 43.94 -5.47 14.41
#